data_AF-A0A9N9NMV5-F1
#
_entry.id   AF-A0A9N9NMV5-F1
#
_cell.length_a   1.000
_cell.length_b   1.000
_cell.length_c   1.000
_cell.angle_alpha   90.00
_cell.angle_beta   90.00
_cell.angle_gamma   90.00
#
_symmetry.space_group_name_H-M   'P 1'
#
loop_
_entity.id
_entity.type
_entity.pdbx_description
1 polymer ?
#
loop_
_entity_poly.entity_id
_entity_poly.type
_entity_poly.pdbx_seq_one_letter_code
_entity_poly.pdbx_strand_id
1 'polypeptide(L)' 'PYEKVDFYAGKFKRLLKKVDSSSVLPDKYTVRLFLNGLRKNIIPLVAFSHPKNVEEAINAAK' A
#
# COMPACT_ATOMS: atom_id res chain seq x y z
N PRO A 1 -10.00 15.16 -8.86
CA PRO A 1 -9.06 14.28 -9.60
C PRO A 1 -8.96 12.90 -8.95
N TYR A 2 -9.60 11.89 -9.54
CA TYR A 2 -9.66 10.54 -9.00
C TYR A 2 -8.45 9.71 -9.48
N GLU A 3 -7.37 9.65 -8.69
CA GLU A 3 -6.23 8.79 -8.99
C GLU A 3 -6.61 7.31 -8.84
N LYS A 4 -6.38 6.48 -9.88
CA LYS A 4 -6.63 5.03 -9.84
C LYS A 4 -5.68 4.36 -8.84
N VAL A 5 -6.15 3.32 -8.15
CA VAL A 5 -5.38 2.57 -7.15
C VAL A 5 -4.06 2.05 -7.73
N ASP A 6 -4.07 1.57 -8.97
CA ASP A 6 -2.87 1.10 -9.67
C ASP A 6 -1.79 2.18 -9.82
N PHE A 7 -2.20 3.43 -10.07
CA PHE A 7 -1.29 4.54 -10.26
C PHE A 7 -0.67 4.98 -8.93
N TYR A 8 -1.48 5.00 -7.87
CA TYR A 8 -0.99 5.21 -6.50
C TYR A 8 -0.02 4.10 -6.07
N ALA A 9 -0.38 2.83 -6.30
CA ALA A 9 0.46 1.68 -6.00
C ALA A 9 1.82 1.74 -6.71
N GLY A 10 1.83 2.14 -7.99
CA GLY A 10 3.06 2.34 -8.75
C GLY A 10 3.97 3.43 -8.15
N LYS A 11 3.40 4.57 -7.73
CA LYS A 11 4.14 5.62 -7.03
C LYS A 11 4.66 5.15 -5.68
N PHE A 12 3.84 4.45 -4.91
CA PHE A 12 4.22 3.93 -3.60
C PHE A 12 5.38 2.94 -3.70
N LYS A 13 5.35 1.98 -4.64
CA LYS A 13 6.48 1.06 -4.87
C LYS A 13 7.78 1.80 -5.23
N ARG A 14 7.70 2.83 -6.08
CA ARG A 14 8.87 3.67 -6.43
C ARG A 14 9.41 4.43 -5.23
N LEU A 15 8.53 4.95 -4.38
CA LEU A 15 8.93 5.66 -3.16
C LEU A 15 9.54 4.69 -2.14
N LEU A 16 8.93 3.53 -1.94
CA LEU A 16 9.39 2.51 -1.01
C LEU A 16 10.80 2.02 -1.39
N LYS A 17 11.07 1.82 -2.69
CA LYS A 17 12.41 1.50 -3.19
C LYS A 17 13.46 2.60 -2.94
N LYS A 18 13.04 3.87 -2.84
CA LYS A 18 13.93 5.00 -2.53
C LYS A 18 14.15 5.18 -1.03
N VAL A 19 13.10 4.96 -0.24
CA VAL A 19 13.11 5.13 1.22
C VAL A 19 13.79 3.96 1.89
N ASP A 20 13.56 2.75 1.38
CA ASP A 20 14.08 1.52 1.93
C ASP A 20 14.84 0.71 0.86
N SER A 21 16.03 1.20 0.56
CA SER A 21 16.96 0.55 -0.37
C SER A 21 17.45 -0.81 0.14
N SER A 22 17.32 -1.09 1.45
CA SER A 22 17.88 -2.28 2.11
C SER A 22 16.82 -3.24 2.68
N SER A 23 15.52 -3.01 2.42
CA SER A 23 14.40 -3.79 2.96
C SER A 23 14.47 -3.99 4.49
N VAL A 24 14.77 -2.91 5.20
CA VAL A 24 14.89 -2.91 6.67
C VAL A 24 13.53 -2.67 7.32
N LEU A 25 12.56 -2.09 6.61
CA LEU A 25 11.25 -1.79 7.16
C LEU A 25 10.40 -3.07 7.30
N PRO A 26 9.79 -3.29 8.48
CA PRO A 26 8.85 -4.40 8.66
C PRO A 26 7.65 -4.30 7.72
N ASP A 27 7.21 -5.44 7.16
CA ASP A 27 6.08 -5.50 6.22
C ASP A 27 4.78 -4.94 6.80
N LYS A 28 4.53 -5.16 8.09
CA LYS A 28 3.36 -4.57 8.78
C LYS A 28 3.39 -3.05 8.76
N TYR A 29 4.57 -2.44 8.85
CA TYR A 29 4.72 -1.00 8.84
C TYR A 29 4.49 -0.43 7.44
N THR A 30 5.03 -1.06 6.40
CA THR A 30 4.84 -0.65 5.00
C THR A 30 3.40 -0.83 4.54
N VAL A 31 2.70 -1.89 4.95
CA VAL A 31 1.26 -2.08 4.72
C VAL A 31 0.44 -0.98 5.38
N ARG A 32 0.74 -0.61 6.63
CA ARG A 32 0.06 0.50 7.31
C ARG A 32 0.30 1.84 6.62
N LEU A 33 1.52 2.07 6.12
CA LEU A 33 1.86 3.26 5.34
C LEU A 33 1.06 3.33 4.03
N PHE A 34 0.92 2.20 3.35
CA PHE A 34 0.12 2.07 2.12
C PHE A 34 -1.37 2.34 2.39
N LEU A 35 -1.94 1.71 3.42
CA LEU A 35 -3.33 1.92 3.83
C LEU A 35 -3.62 3.39 4.16
N ASN A 36 -2.70 4.08 4.84
CA ASN A 36 -2.88 5.50 5.19
C ASN A 36 -2.91 6.44 3.97
N GLY A 37 -2.26 6.07 2.86
CA GLY A 37 -2.30 6.86 1.63
C GLY A 37 -3.41 6.45 0.66
N LEU A 38 -4.13 5.37 0.94
CA LEU A 38 -5.34 4.99 0.20
C LEU A 38 -6.54 5.89 0.57
N ARG A 39 -7.57 5.85 -0.28
CA ARG A 39 -8.81 6.59 -0.01
C ARG A 39 -9.54 5.98 1.17
N LYS A 40 -10.06 6.82 2.08
CA LYS A 40 -10.78 6.38 3.29
C LYS A 40 -11.88 5.34 3.05
N ASN A 41 -12.50 5.35 1.87
CA ASN A 41 -13.59 4.43 1.53
C ASN A 41 -13.13 2.99 1.23
N ILE A 42 -11.90 2.81 0.73
CA ILE A 42 -11.33 1.49 0.39
C ILE A 42 -10.46 0.94 1.52
N ILE A 43 -10.00 1.77 2.45
CA ILE A 43 -9.24 1.35 3.64
C ILE A 43 -9.93 0.20 4.40
N PRO A 44 -11.22 0.26 4.78
CA PRO A 44 -11.84 -0.83 5.53
C PRO A 44 -11.94 -2.12 4.71
N LEU A 45 -12.11 -2.02 3.38
CA LEU A 45 -12.18 -3.18 2.49
C LEU A 45 -10.83 -3.90 2.38
N VAL A 46 -9.75 -3.13 2.25
CA VAL A 46 -8.38 -3.67 2.20
C VAL A 46 -7.96 -4.19 3.59
N ALA A 47 -8.33 -3.50 4.67
CA ALA A 47 -8.02 -3.93 6.04
C ALA A 47 -8.72 -5.23 6.41
N PHE A 48 -9.95 -5.47 5.91
CA PHE A 48 -10.69 -6.71 6.12
C PHE A 48 -9.95 -7.93 5.54
N SER A 49 -9.27 -7.77 4.40
CA SER A 49 -8.48 -8.83 3.77
C SER A 49 -7.18 -9.18 4.51
N HIS A 50 -6.86 -8.52 5.64
CA HIS A 50 -5.67 -8.76 6.46
C HIS A 50 -4.38 -8.99 5.64
N PRO A 51 -3.98 -8.05 4.76
CA PRO A 51 -2.83 -8.22 3.89
C PRO A 51 -1.54 -8.32 4.73
N LYS A 52 -0.74 -9.35 4.46
CA LYS A 52 0.56 -9.57 5.09
C LYS A 52 1.65 -8.73 4.44
N ASN A 53 1.49 -8.46 3.14
CA ASN A 53 2.46 -7.76 2.30
C ASN A 53 1.81 -6.61 1.52
N VAL A 54 2.61 -5.66 1.06
CA VAL A 54 2.14 -4.53 0.24
C VAL A 54 1.49 -5.01 -1.05
N GLU A 55 1.95 -6.11 -1.65
CA GLU A 55 1.35 -6.65 -2.87
C GLU A 55 -0.05 -7.23 -2.64
N GLU A 56 -0.28 -7.90 -1.51
CA GLU A 56 -1.61 -8.36 -1.13
C GLU A 56 -2.54 -7.18 -0.86
N ALA A 57 -2.04 -6.11 -0.22
CA ALA A 57 -2.80 -4.89 -0.01
C ALA A 57 -3.17 -4.21 -1.33
N ILE A 58 -2.29 -4.24 -2.34
CA ILE A 58 -2.58 -3.73 -3.68
C ILE A 58 -3.65 -4.58 -4.37
N ASN A 59 -3.55 -5.91 -4.30
CA ASN A 59 -4.55 -6.80 -4.89
C ASN A 59 -5.93 -6.68 -4.22
N ALA A 60 -5.98 -6.49 -2.90
CA ALA A 60 -7.22 -6.25 -2.18
C ALA A 60 -7.83 -4.87 -2.44
N ALA A 61 -7.03 -3.92 -2.94
CA ALA A 61 -7.47 -2.56 -3.24
C ALA A 61 -7.92 -2.35 -4.70
N LYS A 62 -7.61 -3.31 -5.58
CA LYS A 62 -8.12 -3.37 -6.96
C LYS A 62 -9.59 -3.76 -6.98
#